data_AF-A0A0K8VL34-F1
#
_entry.id   AF-A0A0K8VL34-F1
#
_cell.length_a   1.000
_cell.length_b   1.000
_cell.length_c   1.000
_cell.angle_alpha   90.00
_cell.angle_beta   90.00
_cell.angle_gamma   90.00
#
_symmetry.space_group_name_H-M   'P 1'
#
loop_
_entity.id
_entity.type
_entity.pdbx_description
1 polymer ?
#
loop_
_entity_poly.entity_id
_entity_poly.type
_entity_poly.pdbx_seq_one_letter_code
_entity_poly.pdbx_strand_id
1 'polypeptide(L)'
;MLLVLHYLGLDHIGHVEGSDSSKIPFKLKEMDDVVLKLYKAKHFHRQLLILTGDHGMRDGGGHGGSTASELYVPLFVLKENCTTKGFSKTNEYNQIDVAPTLAILWSMEIPPMSIGCLIPELLHEFNFEDQLYAYYYNALHLMQKANNKFGQDYVNKNAFSKWFTTAKSTHKHFLLEKRNNNFENAFIFEDAKIHYIRLAREISNQLSDSLVQFDYGLITLGLALTTIVVLNALLDFCTGTDRVFVKGKGAFLSLLAFAACINKWCHYHGYFTTTGTMSTVVILLAIIASVYMLINIAILLLRRMYTSNNLQISLPKQIWMLLSCLLIHTLTLASSSFIENENKTWHYLGASALILLGMQSFQKELLSYKLDACIKGVELYKVILCNLQKLQTSFLIIGGLGILYRLDSRSSYLMQEATKTWLSCIFVAGMCVLQLNVKIIGNIHLNVLL
;
A
#
# COMPACT_ATOMS: atom_id res chain seq x y z
N MET A 1 -1.28 -31.34 -20.82
CA MET A 1 -0.96 -31.40 -19.37
C MET A 1 -0.13 -30.17 -19.04
N LEU A 2 -0.51 -29.41 -18.02
CA LEU A 2 0.25 -28.27 -17.50
C LEU A 2 0.91 -28.70 -16.19
N LEU A 3 2.20 -28.43 -16.04
CA LEU A 3 2.95 -28.62 -14.80
C LEU A 3 3.51 -27.27 -14.37
N VAL A 4 3.20 -26.86 -13.14
CA VAL A 4 3.71 -25.63 -12.55
C VAL A 4 4.66 -25.99 -11.41
N LEU A 5 5.90 -25.53 -11.50
CA LEU A 5 6.92 -25.71 -10.48
C LEU A 5 7.25 -24.34 -9.88
N HIS A 6 7.02 -24.17 -8.59
CA HIS A 6 7.27 -22.92 -7.87
C HIS A 6 8.36 -23.16 -6.82
N TYR A 7 9.46 -22.40 -6.90
CA TYR A 7 10.65 -22.58 -6.06
C TYR A 7 10.80 -21.44 -5.04
N LEU A 8 10.36 -21.67 -3.79
CA LEU A 8 10.42 -20.67 -2.71
C LEU A 8 11.83 -20.44 -2.13
N GLY A 9 12.76 -21.36 -2.36
CA GLY A 9 14.04 -21.33 -1.65
C GLY A 9 14.94 -20.15 -2.01
N LEU A 10 14.81 -19.58 -3.22
CA LEU A 10 15.57 -18.40 -3.62
C LEU A 10 15.05 -17.14 -2.91
N ASP A 11 13.74 -16.96 -2.89
CA ASP A 11 13.07 -15.87 -2.17
C ASP A 11 13.40 -15.90 -0.67
N HIS A 12 13.33 -17.07 -0.04
CA HIS A 12 13.66 -17.23 1.38
C HIS A 12 15.12 -16.85 1.70
N ILE A 13 16.08 -17.21 0.85
CA ILE A 13 17.48 -16.77 1.03
C ILE A 13 17.57 -15.24 0.92
N GLY A 14 16.88 -14.66 -0.06
CA GLY A 14 16.79 -13.21 -0.23
C GLY A 14 16.29 -12.51 1.03
N HIS A 15 15.15 -12.93 1.59
CA HIS A 15 14.58 -12.32 2.82
C HIS A 15 15.48 -12.43 4.04
N VAL A 16 16.19 -13.56 4.18
CA VAL A 16 16.98 -13.82 5.40
C VAL A 16 18.38 -13.20 5.32
N GLU A 17 19.00 -13.20 4.15
CA GLU A 17 20.43 -12.88 3.99
C GLU A 17 20.72 -11.78 2.97
N GLY A 18 19.71 -11.28 2.25
CA GLY A 18 19.85 -10.30 1.18
C GLY A 18 20.13 -10.93 -0.19
N SER A 19 20.02 -10.11 -1.25
CA SER A 19 20.23 -10.55 -2.63
C SER A 19 21.69 -10.92 -2.94
N ASP A 20 22.64 -10.45 -2.15
CA ASP A 20 24.07 -10.71 -2.33
C ASP A 20 24.58 -11.87 -1.47
N SER A 21 23.67 -12.67 -0.89
CA SER A 21 24.07 -13.82 -0.09
C SER A 21 24.95 -14.78 -0.89
N SER A 22 26.05 -15.23 -0.26
CA SER A 22 26.91 -16.29 -0.79
C SER A 22 26.18 -17.61 -1.08
N LYS A 23 24.95 -17.79 -0.58
CA LYS A 23 24.09 -18.95 -0.85
C LYS A 23 23.32 -18.86 -2.16
N ILE A 24 23.10 -17.65 -2.70
CA ILE A 24 22.34 -17.46 -3.95
C ILE A 24 22.94 -18.25 -5.12
N PRO A 25 24.26 -18.20 -5.41
CA PRO A 25 24.85 -18.96 -6.51
C PRO A 25 24.59 -20.47 -6.42
N PHE A 26 24.63 -21.04 -5.22
CA PHE A 26 24.35 -22.46 -5.01
C PHE A 26 22.88 -22.79 -5.27
N LYS A 27 21.95 -21.92 -4.85
CA LYS A 27 20.53 -22.11 -5.09
C LYS A 27 20.16 -21.96 -6.56
N LEU A 28 20.76 -20.98 -7.25
CA LEU A 28 20.59 -20.82 -8.70
C LEU A 28 21.11 -22.04 -9.46
N LYS A 29 22.26 -22.60 -9.04
CA LYS A 29 22.78 -23.84 -9.64
C LYS A 29 21.82 -25.03 -9.45
N GLU A 30 21.24 -25.19 -8.26
CA GLU A 30 20.23 -26.22 -8.01
C GLU A 30 19.02 -26.07 -8.95
N MET A 31 18.55 -24.84 -9.16
CA MET A 31 17.43 -24.56 -10.08
C MET A 31 17.81 -24.80 -11.55
N ASP A 32 19.02 -24.43 -11.95
CA ASP A 32 19.57 -24.71 -13.28
C ASP A 32 19.65 -26.22 -13.56
N ASP A 33 20.10 -27.01 -12.59
CA ASP A 33 20.16 -28.47 -12.70
C ASP A 33 18.77 -29.09 -12.92
N VAL A 34 17.72 -28.53 -12.30
CA VAL A 34 16.33 -28.94 -12.55
C VAL A 34 15.91 -28.62 -13.99
N VAL A 35 16.15 -27.38 -14.44
CA VAL A 35 15.83 -26.95 -15.81
C VAL A 35 16.52 -27.87 -16.81
N LEU A 36 17.80 -28.18 -16.60
CA LEU A 36 18.58 -29.10 -17.43
C LEU A 36 17.99 -30.51 -17.44
N LYS A 37 17.53 -31.01 -16.29
CA LYS A 37 16.88 -32.32 -16.19
C LYS A 37 15.55 -32.36 -16.97
N LEU A 38 14.76 -31.29 -16.92
CA LEU A 38 13.52 -31.18 -17.69
C LEU A 38 13.80 -31.11 -19.19
N TYR A 39 14.77 -30.29 -19.60
CA TYR A 39 15.19 -30.15 -20.99
C TYR A 39 15.69 -31.47 -21.59
N LYS A 40 16.44 -32.27 -20.82
CA LYS A 40 16.96 -33.58 -21.26
C LYS A 40 15.92 -34.72 -21.19
N ALA A 41 14.68 -34.45 -20.78
CA ALA A 41 13.67 -35.48 -20.71
C ALA A 41 13.31 -36.00 -22.12
N LYS A 42 13.08 -37.32 -22.25
CA LYS A 42 12.84 -38.02 -23.53
C LYS A 42 11.76 -37.39 -24.43
N HIS A 43 10.80 -36.67 -23.85
CA HIS A 43 9.66 -36.11 -24.55
C HIS A 43 9.66 -34.56 -24.61
N PHE A 44 10.80 -33.91 -24.37
CA PHE A 44 10.90 -32.45 -24.40
C PHE A 44 10.53 -31.84 -25.77
N HIS A 45 10.76 -32.52 -26.90
CA HIS A 45 10.30 -32.10 -28.24
C HIS A 45 8.81 -31.74 -28.33
N ARG A 46 7.97 -32.21 -27.41
CA ARG A 46 6.52 -31.93 -27.36
C ARG A 46 6.13 -30.94 -26.26
N GLN A 47 7.10 -30.29 -25.65
CA GLN A 47 6.92 -29.44 -24.48
C GLN A 47 7.41 -28.03 -24.75
N LEU A 48 6.76 -27.07 -24.11
CA LEU A 48 7.20 -25.69 -24.00
C LEU A 48 7.52 -25.47 -22.52
N LEU A 49 8.76 -25.10 -22.22
CA LEU A 49 9.18 -24.74 -20.87
C LEU A 49 9.29 -23.22 -20.78
N ILE A 50 8.52 -22.63 -19.88
CA ILE A 50 8.61 -21.20 -19.55
C ILE A 50 9.19 -21.08 -18.14
N LEU A 51 10.23 -20.27 -18.00
CA LEU A 51 10.86 -19.94 -16.72
C LEU A 51 10.76 -18.43 -16.51
N THR A 52 10.15 -18.03 -15.40
CA THR A 52 10.02 -16.63 -14.99
C THR A 52 10.05 -16.50 -13.46
N GLY A 53 10.27 -15.29 -12.97
CA GLY A 53 9.95 -14.91 -11.59
C GLY A 53 8.51 -14.42 -11.48
N ASP A 54 7.95 -14.48 -10.27
CA ASP A 54 6.74 -13.76 -9.87
C ASP A 54 7.06 -12.32 -9.46
N HIS A 55 8.23 -12.09 -8.86
CA HIS A 55 8.78 -10.77 -8.60
C HIS A 55 10.32 -10.80 -8.57
N GLY A 56 10.91 -9.62 -8.63
CA GLY A 56 12.32 -9.41 -8.31
C GLY A 56 12.54 -9.12 -6.82
N MET A 57 13.67 -8.52 -6.47
CA MET A 57 14.07 -8.27 -5.08
C MET A 57 14.88 -6.97 -4.99
N ARG A 58 14.78 -6.25 -3.88
CA ARG A 58 15.72 -5.17 -3.53
C ARG A 58 16.96 -5.73 -2.84
N ASP A 59 18.06 -4.98 -2.82
CA ASP A 59 19.35 -5.44 -2.28
C ASP A 59 19.25 -5.99 -0.84
N GLY A 60 18.44 -5.31 -0.01
CA GLY A 60 18.18 -5.68 1.37
C GLY A 60 17.23 -6.88 1.56
N GLY A 61 16.89 -7.62 0.50
CA GLY A 61 16.15 -8.88 0.59
C GLY A 61 14.63 -8.77 0.70
N GLY A 62 14.05 -7.58 0.54
CA GLY A 62 12.59 -7.44 0.46
C GLY A 62 12.10 -7.21 -0.97
N HIS A 63 10.79 -7.25 -1.15
CA HIS A 63 10.13 -6.97 -2.43
C HIS A 63 8.75 -6.32 -2.18
N GLY A 64 8.00 -6.00 -3.25
CA GLY A 64 6.68 -5.38 -3.18
C GLY A 64 6.67 -3.88 -3.42
N GLY A 65 7.83 -3.28 -3.66
CA GLY A 65 7.98 -1.91 -4.16
C GLY A 65 7.89 -1.82 -5.69
N SER A 66 8.30 -0.66 -6.20
CA SER A 66 8.23 -0.31 -7.63
C SER A 66 9.60 -0.11 -8.29
N THR A 67 10.68 -0.58 -7.65
CA THR A 67 12.02 -0.47 -8.22
C THR A 67 12.20 -1.42 -9.40
N ALA A 68 13.08 -1.07 -10.33
CA ALA A 68 13.36 -1.92 -11.50
C ALA A 68 13.80 -3.34 -11.09
N SER A 69 14.62 -3.48 -10.05
CA SER A 69 15.08 -4.78 -9.56
C SER A 69 13.96 -5.62 -8.92
N GLU A 70 12.86 -5.00 -8.50
CA GLU A 70 11.67 -5.67 -7.95
C GLU A 70 10.63 -5.99 -9.04
N LEU A 71 10.52 -5.17 -10.08
CA LEU A 71 9.51 -5.32 -11.13
C LEU A 71 9.98 -6.21 -12.29
N TYR A 72 11.25 -6.09 -12.70
CA TYR A 72 11.76 -6.83 -13.84
C TYR A 72 12.22 -8.22 -13.44
N VAL A 73 11.61 -9.22 -14.05
CA VAL A 73 11.96 -10.63 -13.92
C VAL A 73 12.33 -11.19 -15.29
N PRO A 74 13.24 -12.18 -15.34
CA PRO A 74 13.56 -12.82 -16.62
C PRO A 74 12.36 -13.60 -17.13
N LEU A 75 12.13 -13.60 -18.44
CA LEU A 75 11.22 -14.53 -19.11
C LEU A 75 12.01 -15.36 -20.11
N PHE A 76 12.26 -16.62 -19.77
CA PHE A 76 12.88 -17.58 -20.67
C PHE A 76 11.84 -18.53 -21.23
N VAL A 77 11.88 -18.74 -22.55
CA VAL A 77 11.04 -19.71 -23.24
C VAL A 77 11.95 -20.72 -23.95
N LEU A 78 11.81 -21.99 -23.60
CA LEU A 78 12.62 -23.08 -24.12
C LEU A 78 11.73 -24.10 -24.82
N LYS A 79 12.16 -24.48 -26.02
CA LYS A 79 11.56 -25.51 -26.87
C LYS A 79 12.68 -26.23 -27.62
N GLU A 80 12.45 -27.47 -28.04
CA GLU A 80 13.37 -28.14 -28.96
C GLU A 80 13.38 -27.42 -30.33
N ASN A 81 14.58 -27.17 -30.86
CA ASN A 81 14.80 -26.36 -32.07
C ASN A 81 14.25 -24.92 -32.00
N CYS A 82 14.37 -24.29 -30.83
CA CYS A 82 13.96 -22.89 -30.64
C CYS A 82 14.74 -21.98 -31.60
N THR A 83 14.03 -21.26 -32.49
CA THR A 83 14.68 -20.24 -33.31
C THR A 83 14.91 -18.99 -32.46
N THR A 84 16.12 -18.41 -32.52
CA THR A 84 16.44 -17.16 -31.81
C THR A 84 16.01 -15.92 -32.62
N LYS A 85 15.36 -16.10 -33.78
CA LYS A 85 14.92 -15.00 -34.63
C LYS A 85 13.75 -14.26 -33.96
N GLY A 86 13.92 -12.96 -33.74
CA GLY A 86 12.88 -12.09 -33.15
C GLY A 86 12.98 -11.90 -31.64
N PHE A 87 13.70 -12.77 -30.91
CA PHE A 87 13.91 -12.61 -29.46
C PHE A 87 15.07 -11.65 -29.18
N SER A 88 14.75 -10.41 -28.83
CA SER A 88 15.74 -9.45 -28.32
C SER A 88 15.81 -9.52 -26.80
N LYS A 89 17.02 -9.37 -26.24
CA LYS A 89 17.22 -9.18 -24.78
C LYS A 89 16.53 -7.92 -24.24
N THR A 90 16.09 -7.02 -25.12
CA THR A 90 15.47 -5.73 -24.77
C THR A 90 13.94 -5.76 -24.82
N ASN A 91 13.31 -6.87 -25.21
CA ASN A 91 11.86 -6.92 -25.27
C ASN A 91 11.30 -7.10 -23.85
N GLU A 92 10.37 -6.22 -23.49
CA GLU A 92 9.70 -6.22 -22.20
C GLU A 92 8.21 -6.55 -22.40
N TYR A 93 7.67 -7.40 -21.53
CA TYR A 93 6.26 -7.80 -21.53
C TYR A 93 5.74 -7.77 -20.11
N ASN A 94 4.43 -7.54 -19.96
CA ASN A 94 3.81 -7.63 -18.65
C ASN A 94 3.59 -9.11 -18.29
N GLN A 95 3.70 -9.49 -17.02
CA GLN A 95 3.45 -10.87 -16.60
C GLN A 95 2.02 -11.33 -16.94
N ILE A 96 1.05 -10.41 -16.97
CA ILE A 96 -0.34 -10.67 -17.38
C ILE A 96 -0.47 -11.15 -18.84
N ASP A 97 0.54 -10.92 -19.68
CA ASP A 97 0.57 -11.30 -21.10
C ASP A 97 0.84 -12.80 -21.31
N VAL A 98 1.40 -13.49 -20.29
CA VAL A 98 1.74 -14.92 -20.37
C VAL A 98 0.47 -15.77 -20.50
N ALA A 99 -0.54 -15.51 -19.67
CA ALA A 99 -1.78 -16.29 -19.65
C ALA A 99 -2.56 -16.30 -20.98
N PRO A 100 -2.88 -15.16 -21.62
CA PRO A 100 -3.57 -15.16 -22.91
C PRO A 100 -2.69 -15.75 -24.01
N THR A 101 -1.36 -15.56 -23.98
CA THR A 101 -0.45 -16.15 -24.96
C THR A 101 -0.44 -17.68 -24.88
N LEU A 102 -0.32 -18.24 -23.67
CA LEU A 102 -0.38 -19.68 -23.45
C LEU A 102 -1.72 -20.29 -23.88
N ALA A 103 -2.83 -19.58 -23.68
CA ALA A 103 -4.13 -20.03 -24.14
C ALA A 103 -4.18 -20.20 -25.67
N ILE A 104 -3.65 -19.22 -26.42
CA ILE A 104 -3.54 -19.31 -27.88
C ILE A 104 -2.65 -20.50 -28.31
N LEU A 105 -1.49 -20.65 -27.69
CA LEU A 105 -0.55 -21.75 -28.02
C LEU A 105 -1.14 -23.13 -27.74
N TRP A 106 -2.03 -23.24 -26.75
CA TRP A 106 -2.76 -24.47 -26.43
C TRP A 106 -4.08 -24.65 -27.19
N SER A 107 -4.44 -23.71 -28.07
CA SER A 107 -5.76 -23.70 -28.73
C SER A 107 -6.92 -23.75 -27.73
N MET A 108 -6.77 -23.00 -26.63
CA MET A 108 -7.76 -22.85 -25.57
C MET A 108 -8.34 -21.44 -25.57
N GLU A 109 -9.49 -21.29 -24.92
CA GLU A 109 -10.08 -19.97 -24.70
C GLU A 109 -9.17 -19.10 -23.81
N ILE A 110 -9.08 -17.81 -24.14
CA ILE A 110 -8.38 -16.85 -23.28
C ILE A 110 -9.08 -16.83 -21.91
N PRO A 111 -8.34 -16.94 -20.78
CA PRO A 111 -8.96 -16.94 -19.47
C PRO A 111 -9.90 -15.75 -19.30
N PRO A 112 -11.16 -15.95 -18.84
CA PRO A 112 -12.16 -14.89 -18.83
C PRO A 112 -11.73 -13.66 -18.04
N MET A 113 -10.84 -13.78 -17.06
CA MET A 113 -10.33 -12.67 -16.25
C MET A 113 -9.04 -12.02 -16.79
N SER A 114 -8.46 -12.57 -17.85
CA SER A 114 -7.25 -12.01 -18.45
C SER A 114 -7.51 -10.61 -18.99
N ILE A 115 -6.57 -9.70 -18.73
CA ILE A 115 -6.49 -8.37 -19.33
C ILE A 115 -5.18 -8.19 -20.11
N GLY A 116 -4.40 -9.27 -20.29
CA GLY A 116 -3.10 -9.24 -20.96
C GLY A 116 -3.19 -9.24 -22.48
N CYS A 117 -2.07 -8.88 -23.09
CA CYS A 117 -1.84 -8.91 -24.53
C CYS A 117 -1.13 -10.20 -24.95
N LEU A 118 -1.16 -10.52 -26.25
CA LEU A 118 -0.35 -11.63 -26.78
C LEU A 118 1.11 -11.21 -26.95
N ILE A 119 2.04 -12.11 -26.64
CA ILE A 119 3.48 -11.96 -26.91
C ILE A 119 3.75 -12.35 -28.38
N PRO A 120 4.04 -11.39 -29.29
CA PRO A 120 4.13 -11.65 -30.73
C PRO A 120 5.14 -12.72 -31.11
N GLU A 121 6.27 -12.75 -30.43
CA GLU A 121 7.42 -13.60 -30.73
C GLU A 121 7.10 -15.08 -30.56
N LEU A 122 6.16 -15.39 -29.68
CA LEU A 122 5.68 -16.76 -29.46
C LEU A 122 4.71 -17.24 -30.53
N LEU A 123 4.20 -16.34 -31.39
CA LEU A 123 3.27 -16.68 -32.47
C LEU A 123 3.97 -16.82 -33.84
N HIS A 124 5.29 -16.62 -33.94
CA HIS A 124 6.00 -16.62 -35.21
C HIS A 124 5.92 -17.93 -36.01
N GLU A 125 5.70 -19.07 -35.33
CA GLU A 125 5.53 -20.37 -36.00
C GLU A 125 4.15 -20.55 -36.64
N PHE A 126 3.17 -19.71 -36.29
CA PHE A 126 1.85 -19.75 -36.89
C PHE A 126 1.93 -19.11 -38.28
N ASN A 127 1.08 -19.56 -39.21
CA ASN A 127 0.93 -18.85 -40.48
C ASN A 127 0.28 -17.47 -40.23
N PHE A 128 0.39 -16.55 -41.19
CA PHE A 128 -0.12 -15.19 -41.04
C PHE A 128 -1.62 -15.10 -40.74
N GLU A 129 -2.42 -16.03 -41.25
CA GLU A 129 -3.87 -16.06 -41.01
C GLU A 129 -4.18 -16.43 -39.56
N ASP A 130 -3.54 -17.47 -39.03
CA ASP A 130 -3.68 -17.89 -37.63
C ASP A 130 -3.15 -16.81 -36.67
N GLN A 131 -2.05 -16.13 -37.03
CA GLN A 131 -1.54 -15.00 -36.25
C GLN A 131 -2.57 -13.85 -36.20
N LEU A 132 -3.12 -13.42 -37.34
CA LEU A 132 -4.12 -12.36 -37.37
C LEU A 132 -5.42 -12.75 -36.65
N TYR A 133 -5.81 -14.02 -36.73
CA TYR A 133 -6.94 -14.52 -35.96
C TYR A 133 -6.68 -14.45 -34.45
N ALA A 134 -5.49 -14.87 -33.99
CA ALA A 134 -5.11 -14.76 -32.58
C ALA A 134 -5.14 -13.30 -32.09
N TYR A 135 -4.56 -12.37 -32.85
CA TYR A 135 -4.59 -10.94 -32.51
C TYR A 135 -6.01 -10.38 -32.49
N TYR A 136 -6.84 -10.75 -33.47
CA TYR A 136 -8.25 -10.38 -33.50
C TYR A 136 -9.01 -10.91 -32.27
N TYR A 137 -8.78 -12.17 -31.90
CA TYR A 137 -9.44 -12.80 -30.76
C TYR A 137 -9.07 -12.13 -29.43
N ASN A 138 -7.79 -11.85 -29.19
CA ASN A 138 -7.36 -11.09 -28.00
C ASN A 138 -7.89 -9.66 -28.00
N ALA A 139 -7.86 -8.97 -29.15
CA ALA A 139 -8.44 -7.63 -29.29
C ALA A 139 -9.94 -7.61 -28.99
N LEU A 140 -10.69 -8.60 -29.47
CA LEU A 140 -12.12 -8.73 -29.21
C LEU A 140 -12.39 -8.97 -27.72
N HIS A 141 -11.63 -9.87 -27.08
CA HIS A 141 -11.71 -10.13 -25.64
C HIS A 141 -11.48 -8.86 -24.82
N LEU A 142 -10.44 -8.08 -25.14
CA LEU A 142 -10.13 -6.82 -24.46
C LEU A 142 -11.19 -5.74 -24.73
N MET A 143 -11.72 -5.63 -25.95
CA MET A 143 -12.82 -4.72 -26.26
C MET A 143 -14.08 -5.04 -25.43
N GLN A 144 -14.41 -6.32 -25.23
CA GLN A 144 -15.52 -6.71 -24.35
C GLN A 144 -15.26 -6.31 -22.89
N LYS A 145 -14.03 -6.51 -22.40
CA LYS A 145 -13.62 -6.07 -21.06
C LYS A 145 -13.73 -4.56 -20.88
N ALA A 146 -13.25 -3.79 -21.84
CA ALA A 146 -13.33 -2.34 -21.83
C ALA A 146 -14.79 -1.85 -21.82
N ASN A 147 -15.65 -2.43 -22.65
CA ASN A 147 -17.08 -2.08 -22.66
C ASN A 147 -17.76 -2.38 -21.33
N ASN A 148 -17.47 -3.54 -20.72
CA ASN A 148 -18.05 -3.91 -19.43
C ASN A 148 -17.56 -3.01 -18.29
N LYS A 149 -16.31 -2.56 -18.33
CA LYS A 149 -15.70 -1.73 -17.27
C LYS A 149 -16.01 -0.24 -17.41
N PHE A 150 -15.92 0.30 -18.63
CA PHE A 150 -15.98 1.75 -18.90
C PHE A 150 -17.25 2.20 -19.60
N GLY A 151 -18.05 1.27 -20.15
CA GLY A 151 -19.25 1.57 -20.92
C GLY A 151 -18.98 1.84 -22.40
N GLN A 152 -20.02 1.64 -23.22
CA GLN A 152 -19.94 1.70 -24.67
C GLN A 152 -19.58 3.10 -25.20
N ASP A 153 -20.12 4.16 -24.59
CA ASP A 153 -19.86 5.54 -25.03
C ASP A 153 -18.41 5.95 -24.82
N TYR A 154 -17.80 5.50 -23.72
CA TYR A 154 -16.39 5.72 -23.44
C TYR A 154 -15.53 5.02 -24.49
N VAL A 155 -15.79 3.73 -24.73
CA VAL A 155 -15.06 2.92 -25.73
C VAL A 155 -15.17 3.54 -27.12
N ASN A 156 -16.35 3.97 -27.54
CA ASN A 156 -16.58 4.55 -28.87
C ASN A 156 -15.84 5.87 -29.11
N LYS A 157 -15.64 6.68 -28.07
CA LYS A 157 -14.91 7.96 -28.16
C LYS A 157 -13.39 7.79 -28.17
N ASN A 158 -12.88 6.66 -27.69
CA ASN A 158 -11.46 6.41 -27.58
C ASN A 158 -10.80 5.97 -28.90
N ALA A 159 -9.51 6.27 -29.05
CA ALA A 159 -8.73 5.98 -30.26
C ALA A 159 -8.66 4.48 -30.60
N PHE A 160 -8.66 3.61 -29.59
CA PHE A 160 -8.60 2.16 -29.78
C PHE A 160 -9.82 1.58 -30.51
N SER A 161 -10.98 2.24 -30.46
CA SER A 161 -12.15 1.86 -31.28
C SER A 161 -11.88 2.06 -32.78
N LYS A 162 -11.21 3.16 -33.15
CA LYS A 162 -10.78 3.40 -34.53
C LYS A 162 -9.71 2.38 -34.96
N TRP A 163 -8.73 2.09 -34.11
CA TRP A 163 -7.73 1.05 -34.42
C TRP A 163 -8.37 -0.33 -34.61
N PHE A 164 -9.40 -0.67 -33.83
CA PHE A 164 -10.11 -1.94 -33.98
C PHE A 164 -10.86 -2.04 -35.32
N THR A 165 -11.56 -0.97 -35.73
CA THR A 165 -12.26 -0.96 -37.02
C THR A 165 -11.29 -0.99 -38.20
N THR A 166 -10.18 -0.23 -38.14
CA THR A 166 -9.09 -0.29 -39.13
C THR A 166 -8.48 -1.69 -39.19
N ALA A 167 -8.09 -2.27 -38.05
CA ALA A 167 -7.49 -3.61 -37.99
C ALA A 167 -8.40 -4.67 -38.62
N LYS A 168 -9.71 -4.65 -38.31
CA LYS A 168 -10.69 -5.57 -38.92
C LYS A 168 -10.81 -5.38 -40.43
N SER A 169 -10.77 -4.14 -40.90
CA SER A 169 -10.83 -3.84 -42.33
C SER A 169 -9.58 -4.34 -43.07
N THR A 170 -8.39 -4.03 -42.55
CA THR A 170 -7.10 -4.48 -43.11
C THR A 170 -6.98 -6.01 -43.04
N HIS A 171 -7.36 -6.64 -41.94
CA HIS A 171 -7.39 -8.10 -41.81
C HIS A 171 -8.33 -8.73 -42.84
N LYS A 172 -9.55 -8.18 -43.04
CA LYS A 172 -10.44 -8.65 -44.11
C LYS A 172 -9.79 -8.51 -45.49
N HIS A 173 -9.10 -7.40 -45.75
CA HIS A 173 -8.40 -7.17 -47.01
C HIS A 173 -7.29 -8.21 -47.24
N PHE A 174 -6.50 -8.52 -46.22
CA PHE A 174 -5.49 -9.58 -46.25
C PHE A 174 -6.09 -10.94 -46.66
N LEU A 175 -7.18 -11.35 -46.03
CA LEU A 175 -7.84 -12.63 -46.33
C LEU A 175 -8.38 -12.68 -47.76
N LEU A 176 -8.90 -11.56 -48.28
CA LEU A 176 -9.40 -11.48 -49.67
C LEU A 176 -8.26 -11.55 -50.70
N GLU A 177 -7.14 -10.85 -50.46
CA GLU A 177 -5.96 -10.94 -51.36
C GLU A 177 -5.38 -12.35 -51.37
N LYS A 178 -5.20 -12.96 -50.20
CA LYS A 178 -4.72 -14.34 -50.08
C LYS A 178 -5.65 -15.30 -50.83
N ARG A 179 -6.98 -15.16 -50.69
CA ARG A 179 -7.96 -16.04 -51.35
C ARG A 179 -7.97 -15.87 -52.87
N ASN A 180 -7.92 -14.64 -53.37
CA ASN A 180 -8.12 -14.36 -54.80
C ASN A 180 -6.82 -14.50 -55.61
N ASN A 181 -5.68 -14.13 -55.02
CA ASN A 181 -4.40 -14.03 -55.72
C ASN A 181 -3.37 -15.06 -55.24
N ASN A 182 -3.71 -15.88 -54.23
CA ASN A 182 -2.78 -16.81 -53.56
C ASN A 182 -1.47 -16.13 -53.10
N PHE A 183 -1.57 -14.85 -52.72
CA PHE A 183 -0.45 -14.00 -52.37
C PHE A 183 -0.59 -13.52 -50.92
N GLU A 184 0.45 -13.73 -50.12
CA GLU A 184 0.53 -13.25 -48.74
C GLU A 184 1.24 -11.89 -48.69
N ASN A 185 0.44 -10.83 -48.63
CA ASN A 185 0.95 -9.48 -48.57
C ASN A 185 1.42 -9.12 -47.15
N ALA A 186 2.73 -9.25 -46.91
CA ALA A 186 3.36 -8.98 -45.62
C ALA A 186 3.09 -7.54 -45.11
N PHE A 187 2.91 -6.56 -46.01
CA PHE A 187 2.61 -5.19 -45.62
C PHE A 187 1.22 -5.07 -45.00
N ILE A 188 0.21 -5.68 -45.62
CA ILE A 188 -1.17 -5.68 -45.11
C ILE A 188 -1.24 -6.48 -43.81
N PHE A 189 -0.51 -7.60 -43.73
CA PHE A 189 -0.38 -8.38 -42.50
C PHE A 189 0.17 -7.54 -41.35
N GLU A 190 1.32 -6.88 -41.54
CA GLU A 190 1.94 -6.06 -40.50
C GLU A 190 1.07 -4.84 -40.13
N ASP A 191 0.38 -4.21 -41.08
CA ASP A 191 -0.56 -3.11 -40.79
C ASP A 191 -1.71 -3.56 -39.88
N ALA A 192 -2.34 -4.70 -40.17
CA ALA A 192 -3.41 -5.26 -39.33
C ALA A 192 -2.88 -5.64 -37.94
N LYS A 193 -1.74 -6.34 -37.89
CA LYS A 193 -1.10 -6.79 -36.65
C LYS A 193 -0.74 -5.63 -35.72
N ILE A 194 -0.13 -4.56 -36.24
CA ILE A 194 0.26 -3.38 -35.45
C ILE A 194 -0.97 -2.72 -34.83
N HIS A 195 -2.07 -2.57 -35.58
CA HIS A 195 -3.30 -1.98 -35.04
C HIS A 195 -3.90 -2.84 -33.92
N TYR A 196 -3.95 -4.18 -34.09
CA TYR A 196 -4.42 -5.08 -33.02
C TYR A 196 -3.54 -5.02 -31.77
N ILE A 197 -2.21 -5.04 -31.92
CA ILE A 197 -1.30 -4.96 -30.76
C ILE A 197 -1.43 -3.61 -30.06
N ARG A 198 -1.52 -2.51 -30.82
CA ARG A 198 -1.63 -1.16 -30.26
C ARG A 198 -2.91 -0.98 -29.45
N LEU A 199 -4.05 -1.44 -29.97
CA LEU A 199 -5.32 -1.35 -29.26
C LEU A 199 -5.35 -2.26 -28.03
N ALA A 200 -4.79 -3.47 -28.12
CA ALA A 200 -4.73 -4.39 -27.01
C ALA A 200 -3.92 -3.80 -25.85
N ARG A 201 -2.74 -3.23 -26.14
CA ARG A 201 -1.90 -2.57 -25.13
C ARG A 201 -2.59 -1.38 -24.47
N GLU A 202 -3.23 -0.52 -25.26
CA GLU A 202 -3.95 0.63 -24.73
C GLU A 202 -5.08 0.21 -23.77
N ILE A 203 -5.90 -0.76 -24.18
CA ILE A 203 -6.99 -1.27 -23.33
C ILE A 203 -6.44 -1.97 -22.09
N SER A 204 -5.41 -2.81 -22.25
CA SER A 204 -4.76 -3.53 -21.16
C SER A 204 -4.23 -2.57 -20.09
N ASN A 205 -3.55 -1.50 -20.51
CA ASN A 205 -3.04 -0.46 -19.60
C ASN A 205 -4.18 0.24 -18.85
N GLN A 206 -5.22 0.71 -19.56
CA GLN A 206 -6.36 1.37 -18.90
C GLN A 206 -7.09 0.44 -17.92
N LEU A 207 -7.23 -0.85 -18.26
CA LEU A 207 -7.80 -1.84 -17.36
C LEU A 207 -6.90 -2.08 -16.14
N SER A 208 -5.59 -2.22 -16.33
CA SER A 208 -4.60 -2.39 -15.26
C SER A 208 -4.62 -1.21 -14.29
N ASP A 209 -4.60 0.02 -14.80
CA ASP A 209 -4.69 1.24 -13.99
C ASP A 209 -5.98 1.29 -13.17
N SER A 210 -7.07 0.74 -13.70
CA SER A 210 -8.36 0.70 -13.00
C SER A 210 -8.44 -0.34 -11.86
N LEU A 211 -7.50 -1.30 -11.83
CA LEU A 211 -7.39 -2.34 -10.79
C LEU A 211 -6.54 -1.87 -9.60
N VAL A 212 -5.59 -0.97 -9.82
CA VAL A 212 -4.76 -0.38 -8.77
C VAL A 212 -5.52 0.75 -8.08
N GLN A 213 -6.32 0.41 -7.08
CA GLN A 213 -7.12 1.38 -6.33
C GLN A 213 -6.52 1.66 -4.96
N PHE A 214 -5.94 2.85 -4.80
CA PHE A 214 -5.60 3.40 -3.50
C PHE A 214 -6.55 4.56 -3.20
N ASP A 215 -7.20 4.54 -2.03
CA ASP A 215 -7.96 5.70 -1.55
C ASP A 215 -7.00 6.72 -0.94
N TYR A 216 -6.40 7.53 -1.81
CA TYR A 216 -5.44 8.57 -1.40
C TYR A 216 -6.06 9.58 -0.43
N GLY A 217 -7.39 9.80 -0.47
CA GLY A 217 -8.07 10.68 0.47
C GLY A 217 -8.05 10.15 1.89
N LEU A 218 -8.39 8.86 2.07
CA LEU A 218 -8.34 8.21 3.38
C LEU A 218 -6.90 8.10 3.91
N ILE A 219 -5.93 7.79 3.04
CA ILE A 219 -4.52 7.76 3.43
C ILE A 219 -4.06 9.14 3.93
N THR A 220 -4.40 10.21 3.18
CA THR A 220 -4.06 11.59 3.57
C THR A 220 -4.73 11.99 4.88
N LEU A 221 -5.99 11.60 5.09
CA LEU A 221 -6.73 11.86 6.34
C LEU A 221 -6.06 11.17 7.54
N GLY A 222 -5.64 9.90 7.39
CA GLY A 222 -4.92 9.16 8.42
C GLY A 222 -3.58 9.79 8.79
N LEU A 223 -2.81 10.21 7.79
CA LEU A 223 -1.54 10.94 7.97
C LEU A 223 -1.74 12.30 8.66
N ALA A 224 -2.76 13.06 8.28
CA ALA A 224 -3.09 14.33 8.94
C ALA A 224 -3.47 14.12 10.41
N LEU A 225 -4.31 13.12 10.71
CA LEU A 225 -4.74 12.83 12.08
C LEU A 225 -3.56 12.43 12.97
N THR A 226 -2.67 11.56 12.50
CA THR A 226 -1.49 11.13 13.28
C THR A 226 -0.54 12.27 13.59
N THR A 227 -0.21 13.07 12.58
CA THR A 227 0.69 14.22 12.75
C THR A 227 0.11 15.25 13.73
N ILE A 228 -1.19 15.54 13.64
CA ILE A 228 -1.89 16.43 14.57
C ILE A 228 -1.88 15.88 16.01
N VAL A 229 -2.05 14.56 16.20
CA VAL A 229 -2.00 13.92 17.52
C VAL A 229 -0.62 14.04 18.14
N VAL A 230 0.44 13.72 17.38
CA VAL A 230 1.82 13.82 17.87
C VAL A 230 2.17 15.28 18.20
N LEU A 231 1.77 16.23 17.34
CA LEU A 231 1.99 17.65 17.57
C LEU A 231 1.28 18.15 18.83
N ASN A 232 0.04 17.71 19.09
CA ASN A 232 -0.66 18.02 20.33
C ASN A 232 0.07 17.48 21.55
N ALA A 233 0.50 16.22 21.53
CA ALA A 233 1.23 15.61 22.64
C ALA A 233 2.53 16.37 22.93
N LEU A 234 3.24 16.80 21.89
CA LEU A 234 4.44 17.62 22.00
C LEU A 234 4.12 19.02 22.57
N LEU A 235 3.11 19.72 22.06
CA LEU A 235 2.76 21.05 22.57
C LEU A 235 2.24 21.01 24.02
N ASP A 236 1.46 20.00 24.39
CA ASP A 236 1.01 19.76 25.77
C ASP A 236 2.24 19.58 26.68
N PHE A 237 3.18 18.70 26.29
CA PHE A 237 4.44 18.49 27.00
C PHE A 237 5.23 19.79 27.21
N CYS A 238 5.34 20.62 26.17
CA CYS A 238 6.21 21.80 26.17
C CYS A 238 5.60 23.00 26.91
N THR A 239 4.28 23.14 26.86
CA THR A 239 3.59 24.27 27.49
C THR A 239 3.29 24.00 28.97
N GLY A 240 3.20 22.74 29.39
CA GLY A 240 2.84 22.36 30.75
C GLY A 240 1.43 22.80 31.17
N THR A 241 0.67 23.42 30.25
CA THR A 241 -0.65 23.96 30.53
C THR A 241 -1.70 22.85 30.59
N ASP A 242 -2.80 23.11 31.29
CA ASP A 242 -3.93 22.18 31.29
C ASP A 242 -4.70 22.26 29.98
N ARG A 243 -5.14 21.09 29.53
CA ARG A 243 -5.86 20.90 28.27
C ARG A 243 -7.07 21.80 28.20
N VAL A 244 -7.29 22.39 27.03
CA VAL A 244 -8.50 23.17 26.78
C VAL A 244 -9.65 22.19 26.55
N PHE A 245 -10.37 21.89 27.64
CA PHE A 245 -11.60 21.12 27.52
C PHE A 245 -12.69 22.01 26.93
N VAL A 246 -13.06 21.70 25.70
CA VAL A 246 -14.32 22.15 25.11
C VAL A 246 -15.44 21.46 25.90
N LYS A 247 -15.98 22.12 26.93
CA LYS A 247 -17.04 21.58 27.79
C LYS A 247 -18.42 21.96 27.25
N GLY A 248 -19.35 21.02 27.30
CA GLY A 248 -20.78 21.26 27.08
C GLY A 248 -21.35 20.56 25.83
N LYS A 249 -22.63 20.17 25.92
CA LYS A 249 -23.35 19.48 24.84
C LYS A 249 -23.36 20.28 23.53
N GLY A 250 -23.50 21.61 23.61
CA GLY A 250 -23.52 22.50 22.45
C GLY A 250 -22.20 22.50 21.66
N ALA A 251 -21.06 22.35 22.34
CA ALA A 251 -19.76 22.35 21.68
C ALA A 251 -19.40 20.99 21.05
N PHE A 252 -19.91 19.89 21.61
CA PHE A 252 -19.86 18.60 20.93
C PHE A 252 -20.75 18.59 19.69
N LEU A 253 -21.96 19.16 19.77
CA LEU A 253 -22.86 19.29 18.62
C LEU A 253 -22.28 20.18 17.51
N SER A 254 -21.57 21.26 17.85
CA SER A 254 -20.90 22.09 16.85
C SER A 254 -19.71 21.38 16.18
N LEU A 255 -18.92 20.62 16.94
CA LEU A 255 -17.86 19.76 16.38
C LEU A 255 -18.43 18.70 15.43
N LEU A 256 -19.53 18.06 15.83
CA LEU A 256 -20.24 17.08 15.01
C LEU A 256 -20.76 17.70 13.71
N ALA A 257 -21.41 18.86 13.80
CA ALA A 257 -21.91 19.59 12.63
C ALA A 257 -20.77 20.01 11.69
N PHE A 258 -19.68 20.53 12.23
CA PHE A 258 -18.52 20.93 11.45
C PHE A 258 -17.84 19.74 10.78
N ALA A 259 -17.68 18.62 11.48
CA ALA A 259 -17.16 17.38 10.91
C ALA A 259 -18.06 16.83 9.80
N ALA A 260 -19.39 16.91 9.96
CA ALA A 260 -20.34 16.53 8.91
C ALA A 260 -20.20 17.44 7.66
N CYS A 261 -19.98 18.75 7.84
CA CYS A 261 -19.70 19.68 6.73
C CYS A 261 -18.40 19.34 6.00
N ILE A 262 -17.31 19.07 6.74
CA ILE A 262 -16.03 18.65 6.15
C ILE A 262 -16.22 17.34 5.39
N ASN A 263 -16.88 16.34 6.00
CA ASN A 263 -17.11 15.06 5.34
C ASN A 263 -17.89 15.23 4.02
N LYS A 264 -18.93 16.07 4.04
CA LYS A 264 -19.71 16.39 2.84
C LYS A 264 -18.86 17.13 1.78
N TRP A 265 -18.02 18.06 2.20
CA TRP A 265 -17.09 18.77 1.30
C TRP A 265 -16.08 17.81 0.68
N CYS A 266 -15.53 16.88 1.46
CA CYS A 266 -14.60 15.85 0.97
C CYS A 266 -15.25 14.94 -0.07
N HIS A 267 -16.50 14.52 0.17
CA HIS A 267 -17.27 13.72 -0.79
C HIS A 267 -17.60 14.51 -2.06
N TYR A 268 -17.96 15.79 -1.95
CA TYR A 268 -18.28 16.65 -3.09
C TYR A 268 -17.08 16.82 -4.04
N HIS A 269 -15.87 16.96 -3.49
CA HIS A 269 -14.64 17.07 -4.26
C HIS A 269 -14.03 15.72 -4.66
N GLY A 270 -14.64 14.59 -4.28
CA GLY A 270 -14.17 13.26 -4.64
C GLY A 270 -12.84 12.86 -3.99
N TYR A 271 -12.50 13.42 -2.81
CA TYR A 271 -11.28 13.02 -2.10
C TYR A 271 -11.34 11.56 -1.66
N PHE A 272 -12.48 11.11 -1.15
CA PHE A 272 -12.75 9.72 -0.82
C PHE A 272 -14.25 9.44 -0.96
N THR A 273 -14.60 8.17 -1.13
CA THR A 273 -16.01 7.74 -1.20
C THR A 273 -16.29 6.68 -0.14
N THR A 274 -17.32 6.90 0.66
CA THR A 274 -17.70 5.95 1.72
C THR A 274 -18.99 5.25 1.34
N THR A 275 -18.91 3.96 1.07
CA THR A 275 -20.10 3.11 0.93
C THR A 275 -20.36 2.43 2.27
N GLY A 276 -21.36 2.89 3.01
CA GLY A 276 -21.81 2.24 4.25
C GLY A 276 -21.90 3.16 5.46
N THR A 277 -22.83 2.83 6.36
CA THR A 277 -23.09 3.60 7.59
C THR A 277 -21.91 3.52 8.56
N MET A 278 -21.32 2.34 8.73
CA MET A 278 -20.20 2.13 9.66
C MET A 278 -18.93 2.88 9.22
N SER A 279 -18.58 2.85 7.94
CA SER A 279 -17.43 3.59 7.41
C SER A 279 -17.62 5.10 7.56
N THR A 280 -18.84 5.59 7.29
CA THR A 280 -19.21 7.00 7.51
C THR A 280 -19.04 7.40 8.98
N VAL A 281 -19.50 6.59 9.94
CA VAL A 281 -19.36 6.90 11.38
C VAL A 281 -17.89 6.95 11.80
N VAL A 282 -17.07 5.99 11.35
CA VAL A 282 -15.64 5.96 11.69
C VAL A 282 -14.91 7.20 11.17
N ILE A 283 -15.16 7.59 9.92
CA ILE A 283 -14.53 8.77 9.31
C ILE A 283 -15.01 10.05 10.00
N LEU A 284 -16.29 10.14 10.34
CA LEU A 284 -16.83 11.28 11.08
C LEU A 284 -16.15 11.42 12.44
N LEU A 285 -15.97 10.33 13.19
CA LEU A 285 -15.26 10.33 14.48
C LEU A 285 -13.80 10.76 14.31
N ALA A 286 -13.12 10.31 13.26
CA ALA A 286 -11.76 10.72 12.94
C ALA A 286 -11.67 12.22 12.65
N ILE A 287 -12.58 12.77 11.83
CA ILE A 287 -12.62 14.20 11.52
C ILE A 287 -12.91 15.01 12.80
N ILE A 288 -13.87 14.59 13.63
CA ILE A 288 -14.17 15.24 14.92
C ILE A 288 -12.91 15.30 15.80
N ALA A 289 -12.18 14.19 15.91
CA ALA A 289 -10.95 14.13 16.68
C ALA A 289 -9.90 15.09 16.10
N SER A 290 -9.66 15.09 14.79
CA SER A 290 -8.72 16.01 14.13
C SER A 290 -9.06 17.47 14.37
N VAL A 291 -10.33 17.86 14.18
CA VAL A 291 -10.78 19.25 14.37
C VAL A 291 -10.62 19.67 15.83
N TYR A 292 -11.02 18.83 16.78
CA TYR A 292 -10.85 19.11 18.20
C TYR A 292 -9.37 19.35 18.55
N MET A 293 -8.50 18.48 18.05
CA MET A 293 -7.07 18.53 18.29
C MET A 293 -6.41 19.76 17.63
N LEU A 294 -6.88 20.20 16.45
CA LEU A 294 -6.45 21.45 15.81
C LEU A 294 -6.87 22.69 16.62
N ILE A 295 -8.11 22.73 17.09
CA ILE A 295 -8.59 23.82 17.95
C ILE A 295 -7.74 23.89 19.22
N ASN A 296 -7.41 22.76 19.83
CA ASN A 296 -6.55 22.72 21.01
C ASN A 296 -5.15 23.28 20.71
N ILE A 297 -4.51 22.90 19.59
CA ILE A 297 -3.23 23.49 19.14
C ILE A 297 -3.35 25.02 19.01
N ALA A 298 -4.37 25.50 18.30
CA ALA A 298 -4.55 26.93 18.06
C ALA A 298 -4.70 27.72 19.37
N ILE A 299 -5.49 27.21 20.31
CA ILE A 299 -5.70 27.89 21.61
C ILE A 299 -4.42 27.86 22.46
N LEU A 300 -3.67 26.75 22.47
CA LEU A 300 -2.39 26.66 23.17
C LEU A 300 -1.38 27.67 22.64
N LEU A 301 -1.28 27.80 21.31
CA LEU A 301 -0.41 28.80 20.65
C LEU A 301 -0.85 30.23 20.98
N LEU A 302 -2.15 30.54 20.86
CA LEU A 302 -2.68 31.87 21.16
C LEU A 302 -2.48 32.26 22.63
N ARG A 303 -2.73 31.34 23.58
CA ARG A 303 -2.51 31.57 25.01
C ARG A 303 -1.05 31.86 25.31
N ARG A 304 -0.12 31.17 24.62
CA ARG A 304 1.32 31.40 24.76
C ARG A 304 1.74 32.75 24.18
N MET A 305 1.23 33.12 23.01
CA MET A 305 1.45 34.45 22.41
C MET A 305 0.95 35.57 23.32
N TYR A 306 -0.18 35.38 24.01
CA TYR A 306 -0.73 36.37 24.94
C TYR A 306 0.05 36.48 26.25
N THR A 307 0.67 35.40 26.72
CA THR A 307 1.40 35.37 28.01
C THR A 307 2.89 35.71 27.91
N SER A 308 3.51 35.66 26.72
CA SER A 308 4.90 36.08 26.54
C SER A 308 5.06 37.07 25.37
N ASN A 309 5.51 38.29 25.67
CA ASN A 309 5.88 39.29 24.65
C ASN A 309 7.13 38.90 23.82
N ASN A 310 7.87 37.87 24.21
CA ASN A 310 8.99 37.31 23.46
C ASN A 310 8.77 35.81 23.26
N LEU A 311 8.68 35.39 22.00
CA LEU A 311 8.48 33.99 21.61
C LEU A 311 9.80 33.20 21.74
N GLN A 312 10.35 33.07 22.95
CA GLN A 312 11.45 32.14 23.20
C GLN A 312 10.88 30.75 23.48
N ILE A 313 10.74 29.96 22.42
CA ILE A 313 10.50 28.52 22.50
C ILE A 313 11.84 27.86 22.90
N SER A 314 12.16 27.86 24.19
CA SER A 314 13.30 27.11 24.72
C SER A 314 12.91 25.65 24.96
N LEU A 315 12.67 24.93 23.86
CA LEU A 315 12.58 23.48 23.93
C LEU A 315 13.95 22.90 24.30
N PRO A 316 14.03 21.93 25.22
CA PRO A 316 15.22 21.11 25.38
C PRO A 316 15.70 20.62 24.02
N LYS A 317 17.02 20.67 23.76
CA LYS A 317 17.61 20.25 22.46
C LYS A 317 17.12 18.87 22.00
N GLN A 318 16.83 17.98 22.96
CA GLN A 318 16.29 16.64 22.72
C GLN A 318 14.93 16.64 22.04
N ILE A 319 14.06 17.62 22.35
CA ILE A 319 12.71 17.71 21.76
C ILE A 319 12.76 18.32 20.37
N TRP A 320 13.64 19.30 20.15
CA TRP A 320 13.92 19.80 18.80
C TRP A 320 14.46 18.69 17.88
N MET A 321 15.32 17.83 18.40
CA MET A 321 15.81 16.66 17.69
C MET A 321 14.67 15.68 17.37
N LEU A 322 13.78 15.40 18.33
CA LEU A 322 12.67 14.48 18.12
C LEU A 322 11.62 15.02 17.13
N LEU A 323 11.30 16.31 17.19
CA LEU A 323 10.44 17.03 16.23
C LEU A 323 11.03 17.08 14.83
N SER A 324 12.33 17.32 14.69
CA SER A 324 12.99 17.32 13.38
C SER A 324 13.07 15.91 12.80
N CYS A 325 13.40 14.89 13.61
CA CYS A 325 13.32 13.49 13.18
C CYS A 325 11.90 13.10 12.77
N LEU A 326 10.88 13.54 13.52
CA LEU A 326 9.48 13.33 13.19
C LEU A 326 9.11 13.96 11.85
N LEU A 327 9.41 15.24 11.67
CA LEU A 327 9.11 15.99 10.45
C LEU A 327 9.80 15.35 9.24
N ILE A 328 11.10 15.07 9.36
CA ILE A 328 11.88 14.41 8.31
C ILE A 328 11.28 13.04 8.00
N HIS A 329 10.95 12.23 9.02
CA HIS A 329 10.33 10.93 8.81
C HIS A 329 8.99 11.05 8.09
N THR A 330 8.11 11.97 8.50
CA THR A 330 6.83 12.20 7.82
C THR A 330 6.99 12.68 6.37
N LEU A 331 7.98 13.53 6.10
CA LEU A 331 8.29 13.99 4.75
C LEU A 331 8.88 12.88 3.89
N THR A 332 9.64 11.94 4.46
CA THR A 332 10.16 10.77 3.74
C THR A 332 9.09 9.74 3.40
N LEU A 333 7.88 9.85 3.95
CA LEU A 333 6.77 8.93 3.74
C LEU A 333 5.75 9.44 2.72
N ALA A 334 6.06 10.49 1.94
CA ALA A 334 5.14 11.08 0.96
C ALA A 334 4.92 10.21 -0.32
N SER A 335 5.30 8.93 -0.31
CA SER A 335 5.18 7.96 -1.41
C SER A 335 4.55 6.64 -0.92
N SER A 336 4.59 5.57 -1.73
CA SER A 336 4.16 4.21 -1.30
C SER A 336 4.86 3.72 -0.03
N SER A 337 5.99 4.34 0.33
CA SER A 337 6.75 4.06 1.55
C SER A 337 5.93 4.22 2.83
N PHE A 338 4.88 5.07 2.85
CA PHE A 338 3.95 5.11 3.98
C PHE A 338 3.14 3.82 4.10
N ILE A 339 2.64 3.27 3.00
CA ILE A 339 1.85 2.03 3.01
C ILE A 339 2.77 0.85 3.39
N GLU A 340 3.96 0.80 2.80
CA GLU A 340 4.94 -0.27 3.03
C GLU A 340 5.47 -0.28 4.48
N ASN A 341 5.64 0.89 5.09
CA ASN A 341 6.16 1.02 6.45
C ASN A 341 5.12 1.56 7.43
N GLU A 342 3.83 1.49 7.08
CA GLU A 342 2.70 2.03 7.86
C GLU A 342 2.85 1.59 9.31
N ASN A 343 3.06 0.29 9.51
CA ASN A 343 3.17 -0.33 10.83
C ASN A 343 4.38 0.19 11.63
N LYS A 344 5.52 0.42 10.98
CA LYS A 344 6.73 0.96 11.63
C LYS A 344 6.54 2.43 11.99
N THR A 345 5.91 3.19 11.10
CA THR A 345 5.58 4.59 11.33
C THR A 345 4.63 4.73 12.51
N TRP A 346 3.53 3.97 12.53
CA TRP A 346 2.60 3.97 13.66
C TRP A 346 3.25 3.51 14.96
N HIS A 347 4.10 2.48 14.91
CA HIS A 347 4.82 2.01 16.10
C HIS A 347 5.76 3.09 16.65
N TYR A 348 6.59 3.69 15.79
CA TYR A 348 7.54 4.72 16.21
C TYR A 348 6.83 5.98 16.72
N LEU A 349 5.83 6.48 15.98
CA LEU A 349 5.08 7.69 16.32
C LEU A 349 4.21 7.49 17.55
N GLY A 350 3.49 6.36 17.61
CA GLY A 350 2.65 6.00 18.75
C GLY A 350 3.45 5.78 20.03
N ALA A 351 4.55 5.03 19.96
CA ALA A 351 5.42 4.82 21.12
C ALA A 351 6.07 6.13 21.59
N SER A 352 6.52 6.97 20.66
CA SER A 352 7.08 8.28 21.00
C SER A 352 6.05 9.17 21.70
N ALA A 353 4.82 9.23 21.20
CA ALA A 353 3.74 9.99 21.82
C ALA A 353 3.39 9.46 23.23
N LEU A 354 3.32 8.13 23.41
CA LEU A 354 3.03 7.51 24.70
C LEU A 354 4.13 7.79 25.74
N ILE A 355 5.41 7.72 25.33
CA ILE A 355 6.53 8.04 26.21
C ILE A 355 6.47 9.51 26.63
N LEU A 356 6.25 10.44 25.70
CA LEU A 356 6.15 11.86 25.99
C LEU A 356 5.00 12.18 26.95
N LEU A 357 3.81 11.61 26.72
CA LEU A 357 2.65 11.77 27.60
C LEU A 357 2.93 11.20 29.00
N GLY A 358 3.63 10.07 29.10
CA GLY A 358 4.07 9.48 30.37
C GLY A 358 5.02 10.39 31.13
N MET A 359 6.03 10.94 30.45
CA MET A 359 6.99 11.88 31.05
C MET A 359 6.30 13.17 31.54
N GLN A 360 5.33 13.70 30.79
CA GLN A 360 4.57 14.88 31.20
C GLN A 360 3.74 14.62 32.47
N SER A 361 3.05 13.48 32.53
CA SER A 361 2.27 13.09 33.72
C SER A 361 3.18 13.00 34.94
N PHE A 362 4.35 12.38 34.78
CA PHE A 362 5.35 12.28 35.84
C PHE A 362 5.84 13.66 36.31
N GLN A 363 6.15 14.57 35.38
CA GLN A 363 6.62 15.91 35.71
C GLN A 363 5.56 16.73 36.46
N LYS A 364 4.29 16.69 36.02
CA LYS A 364 3.19 17.40 36.70
C LYS A 364 2.96 16.88 38.12
N GLU A 365 2.95 15.58 38.33
CA GLU A 365 2.80 14.98 39.68
C GLU A 365 3.98 15.28 40.59
N LEU A 366 5.22 15.29 40.06
CA LEU A 366 6.40 15.62 40.85
C LEU A 366 6.41 17.11 41.28
N LEU A 367 5.89 18.00 40.44
CA LEU A 367 5.73 19.42 40.73
C LEU A 367 4.59 19.69 41.72
N SER A 368 3.44 19.02 41.60
CA SER A 368 2.34 19.15 42.58
C SER A 368 2.76 18.65 43.96
N TYR A 369 3.50 17.54 44.01
CA TYR A 369 4.04 17.03 45.27
C TYR A 369 5.15 17.89 45.87
N LYS A 370 5.95 18.59 45.07
CA LYS A 370 6.92 19.57 45.60
C LYS A 370 6.26 20.72 46.37
N LEU A 371 5.00 21.05 46.05
CA LEU A 371 4.21 22.02 46.82
C LEU A 371 3.67 21.43 48.13
N ASP A 372 3.24 20.17 48.14
CA ASP A 372 2.65 19.53 49.34
C ASP A 372 3.71 18.92 50.29
N ALA A 373 4.85 18.47 49.76
CA ALA A 373 5.92 17.77 50.50
C ALA A 373 6.92 18.72 51.20
N CYS A 374 6.49 19.93 51.58
CA CYS A 374 7.07 20.59 52.76
C CYS A 374 6.79 19.78 54.05
N ILE A 375 6.00 18.69 53.96
CA ILE A 375 5.64 17.80 55.07
C ILE A 375 5.96 16.32 54.74
N LYS A 376 7.07 15.82 55.31
CA LYS A 376 7.53 14.41 55.53
C LYS A 376 7.78 13.46 54.33
N GLY A 377 9.04 13.00 54.23
CA GLY A 377 9.62 12.16 53.16
C GLY A 377 9.18 10.70 53.02
N VAL A 378 8.01 10.30 53.52
CA VAL A 378 7.47 8.92 53.39
C VAL A 378 6.59 8.76 52.13
N GLU A 379 6.17 9.85 51.48
CA GLU A 379 5.25 9.79 50.33
C GLU A 379 5.94 9.63 48.95
N LEU A 380 7.22 10.00 48.82
CA LEU A 380 7.93 10.01 47.52
C LEU A 380 8.05 8.62 46.89
N TYR A 381 8.26 7.57 47.69
CA TYR A 381 8.32 6.19 47.20
C TYR A 381 6.99 5.70 46.64
N LYS A 382 5.84 6.10 47.23
CA LYS A 382 4.51 5.73 46.71
C LYS A 382 4.24 6.40 45.37
N VAL A 383 4.68 7.64 45.19
CA VAL A 383 4.61 8.37 43.90
C VAL A 383 5.48 7.71 42.85
N ILE A 384 6.71 7.31 43.19
CA ILE A 384 7.59 6.57 42.30
C ILE A 384 6.98 5.21 41.92
N LEU A 385 6.39 4.48 42.88
CA LEU A 385 5.79 3.16 42.65
C LEU A 385 4.51 3.24 41.79
N CYS A 386 3.65 4.23 42.04
CA CYS A 386 2.43 4.47 41.28
C CYS A 386 2.76 4.93 39.85
N ASN A 387 3.78 5.76 39.67
CA ASN A 387 4.27 6.16 38.35
C ASN A 387 5.00 5.03 37.62
N LEU A 388 5.73 4.17 38.33
CA LEU A 388 6.27 2.93 37.77
C LEU A 388 5.14 2.03 37.28
N GLN A 389 4.02 1.92 37.99
CA GLN A 389 2.80 1.20 37.55
C GLN A 389 2.15 1.84 36.31
N LYS A 390 2.05 3.19 36.24
CA LYS A 390 1.54 3.90 35.05
C LYS A 390 2.47 3.71 33.84
N LEU A 391 3.78 3.83 34.04
CA LEU A 391 4.78 3.48 33.02
C LEU A 391 4.64 2.01 32.62
N GLN A 392 4.39 1.10 33.56
CA GLN A 392 4.17 -0.33 33.30
C GLN A 392 2.96 -0.56 32.40
N THR A 393 1.84 0.16 32.60
CA THR A 393 0.68 0.08 31.72
C THR A 393 0.97 0.63 30.32
N SER A 394 1.71 1.73 30.21
CA SER A 394 2.16 2.27 28.91
C SER A 394 3.13 1.30 28.22
N PHE A 395 4.05 0.68 28.96
CA PHE A 395 4.98 -0.33 28.46
C PHE A 395 4.30 -1.66 28.12
N LEU A 396 3.21 -2.04 28.81
CA LEU A 396 2.36 -3.18 28.47
C LEU A 396 1.60 -2.93 27.17
N ILE A 397 1.19 -1.69 26.91
CA ILE A 397 0.54 -1.31 25.65
C ILE A 397 1.57 -1.21 24.52
N ILE A 398 2.75 -0.59 24.75
CA ILE A 398 3.86 -0.58 23.78
C ILE A 398 4.35 -2.02 23.51
N GLY A 399 4.42 -2.86 24.54
CA GLY A 399 4.74 -4.28 24.46
C GLY A 399 3.67 -5.07 23.73
N GLY A 400 2.39 -4.78 23.98
CA GLY A 400 1.24 -5.34 23.26
C GLY A 400 1.24 -4.94 21.78
N LEU A 401 1.55 -3.68 21.46
CA LEU A 401 1.79 -3.19 20.10
C LEU A 401 2.99 -3.88 19.45
N GLY A 402 4.06 -4.15 20.23
CA GLY A 402 5.23 -4.91 19.78
C GLY A 402 4.97 -6.40 19.58
N ILE A 403 4.01 -6.99 20.31
CA ILE A 403 3.55 -8.37 20.12
C ILE A 403 2.64 -8.46 18.90
N LEU A 404 1.70 -7.51 18.73
CA LEU A 404 0.88 -7.38 17.52
C LEU A 404 1.75 -7.17 16.28
N TYR A 405 2.83 -6.38 16.37
CA TYR A 405 3.84 -6.23 15.30
C TYR A 405 4.52 -7.55 14.91
N ARG A 406 4.89 -8.39 15.89
CA ARG A 406 5.50 -9.71 15.61
C ARG A 406 4.49 -10.73 15.09
N LEU A 407 3.21 -10.55 15.38
CA LEU A 407 2.13 -11.39 14.86
C LEU A 407 1.78 -11.00 13.42
N ASP A 408 1.75 -9.70 13.13
CA ASP A 408 1.54 -9.13 11.79
C ASP A 408 2.69 -9.52 10.83
N SER A 409 3.95 -9.42 11.28
CA SER A 409 5.10 -9.82 10.45
C SER A 409 5.22 -11.34 10.22
N ARG A 410 4.50 -12.16 10.97
CA ARG A 410 4.51 -13.63 10.85
C ARG A 410 3.27 -14.23 10.21
N SER A 411 2.17 -13.48 10.08
CA SER A 411 0.92 -14.05 9.57
C SER A 411 0.54 -13.41 8.24
N SER A 412 0.63 -14.21 7.18
CA SER A 412 0.00 -13.92 5.88
C SER A 412 -1.52 -13.74 5.98
N TYR A 413 -2.12 -14.16 7.10
CA TYR A 413 -3.56 -14.12 7.35
C TYR A 413 -4.09 -12.73 7.77
N LEU A 414 -3.24 -11.86 8.35
CA LEU A 414 -3.62 -10.50 8.77
C LEU A 414 -3.63 -9.47 7.62
N MET A 415 -3.18 -9.86 6.42
CA MET A 415 -3.12 -8.98 5.23
C MET A 415 -4.48 -8.78 4.52
N GLN A 416 -5.57 -9.41 4.97
CA GLN A 416 -6.90 -9.11 4.44
C GLN A 416 -7.36 -7.70 4.88
N GLU A 417 -7.88 -6.89 3.95
CA GLU A 417 -8.30 -5.50 4.23
C GLU A 417 -9.25 -5.35 5.43
N ALA A 418 -10.08 -6.37 5.69
CA ALA A 418 -11.03 -6.37 6.79
C ALA A 418 -10.38 -6.32 8.19
N THR A 419 -9.14 -6.81 8.36
CA THR A 419 -8.44 -6.82 9.65
C THR A 419 -7.67 -5.53 9.95
N LYS A 420 -7.31 -4.74 8.92
CA LYS A 420 -6.56 -3.47 9.09
C LYS A 420 -7.38 -2.38 9.79
N THR A 421 -8.66 -2.27 9.48
CA THR A 421 -9.56 -1.28 10.12
C THR A 421 -9.76 -1.57 11.61
N TRP A 422 -9.83 -2.85 11.99
CA TRP A 422 -9.96 -3.27 13.38
C TRP A 422 -8.72 -2.93 14.22
N LEU A 423 -7.52 -3.09 13.67
CA LEU A 423 -6.27 -2.71 14.36
C LEU A 423 -6.21 -1.21 14.64
N SER A 424 -6.59 -0.36 13.67
CA SER A 424 -6.69 1.08 13.86
C SER A 424 -7.77 1.46 14.88
N CYS A 425 -8.93 0.78 14.87
CA CYS A 425 -9.97 0.98 15.87
C CYS A 425 -9.54 0.55 17.28
N ILE A 426 -8.82 -0.58 17.42
CA ILE A 426 -8.27 -1.05 18.70
C ILE A 426 -7.19 -0.08 19.20
N PHE A 427 -6.36 0.45 18.31
CA PHE A 427 -5.36 1.47 18.63
C PHE A 427 -6.02 2.76 19.14
N VAL A 428 -7.03 3.28 18.43
CA VAL A 428 -7.78 4.47 18.83
C VAL A 428 -8.54 4.23 20.14
N ALA A 429 -9.17 3.07 20.31
CA ALA A 429 -9.82 2.68 21.56
C ALA A 429 -8.82 2.58 22.71
N GLY A 430 -7.64 2.00 22.47
CA GLY A 430 -6.54 1.93 23.45
C GLY A 430 -6.04 3.32 23.87
N MET A 431 -5.87 4.23 22.92
CA MET A 431 -5.50 5.63 23.19
C MET A 431 -6.59 6.37 23.98
N CYS A 432 -7.86 6.17 23.64
CA CYS A 432 -9.01 6.73 24.37
C CYS A 432 -9.13 6.16 25.79
N VAL A 433 -8.91 4.85 25.97
CA VAL A 433 -8.92 4.18 27.29
C VAL A 433 -7.74 4.64 28.14
N LEU A 434 -6.57 4.86 27.56
CA LEU A 434 -5.42 5.44 28.26
C LEU A 434 -5.75 6.86 28.76
N GLN A 435 -6.40 7.65 27.90
CA GLN A 435 -6.85 9.01 28.21
C GLN A 435 -7.96 9.04 29.28
N LEU A 436 -8.79 7.99 29.37
CA LEU A 436 -9.81 7.80 30.41
C LEU A 436 -9.23 7.27 31.73
N ASN A 437 -8.26 6.35 31.70
CA ASN A 437 -7.63 5.76 32.89
C ASN A 437 -6.76 6.77 33.66
N VAL A 438 -6.11 7.71 32.96
CA VAL A 438 -5.47 8.88 33.60
C VAL A 438 -6.49 9.68 34.44
N LYS A 439 -7.78 9.65 34.06
CA LYS A 439 -8.87 10.36 34.74
C LYS A 439 -9.48 9.56 35.90
N ILE A 440 -9.66 8.25 35.75
CA ILE A 440 -10.24 7.37 36.79
C ILE A 440 -9.29 7.24 37.98
N ILE A 441 -7.99 7.12 37.74
CA ILE A 441 -6.99 7.05 38.81
C ILE A 441 -6.85 8.40 39.53
N GLY A 442 -7.00 9.52 38.81
CA GLY A 442 -7.10 10.85 39.43
C GLY A 442 -8.35 11.03 40.31
N ASN A 443 -9.47 10.38 39.98
CA ASN A 443 -10.70 10.44 40.77
C ASN A 443 -10.72 9.46 41.95
N ILE A 444 -10.06 8.30 41.87
CA ILE A 444 -9.88 7.40 43.02
C ILE A 444 -9.11 8.11 44.13
N HIS A 445 -8.24 9.06 43.78
CA HIS A 445 -7.51 9.90 44.73
C HIS A 445 -8.43 10.80 45.58
N LEU A 446 -9.62 11.19 45.08
CA LEU A 446 -10.54 12.05 45.84
C LEU A 446 -11.36 11.28 46.89
N ASN A 447 -11.57 9.97 46.69
CA ASN A 447 -12.34 9.12 47.61
C ASN A 447 -11.47 8.37 48.64
N VAL A 448 -10.15 8.43 48.51
CA VAL A 448 -9.20 7.89 49.51
C VAL A 448 -8.60 9.02 50.38
N LEU A 449 -8.86 10.29 50.03
CA LEU A 449 -8.46 11.50 50.78
C LEU A 449 -9.64 12.20 51.50
N LEU A 450 -10.85 11.62 51.46
CA LEU A 450 -11.95 11.87 52.40
C LEU A 450 -12.01 10.71 53.38
#